data_AF-B4GHJ3-F1
#
_entry.id   AF-B4GHJ3-F1
#
_cell.length_a   1.000
_cell.length_b   1.000
_cell.length_c   1.000
_cell.angle_alpha   90.00
_cell.angle_beta   90.00
_cell.angle_gamma   90.00
#
_symmetry.space_group_name_H-M   'P 1'
#
loop_
_entity.id
_entity.type
_entity.pdbx_description
1 polymer ?
#
loop_
_entity_poly.entity_id
_entity_poly.type
_entity_poly.pdbx_seq_one_letter_code
_entity_poly.pdbx_strand_id
1 'polypeptide(L)' 'MKWFSLFLVFGVLALIGSLGTLTAAEPVPAPEPKGRPHTTRRPRNDNDNDRR' A
#
# COMPACT_ATOMS: atom_id res chain seq x y z
N MET A 1 -41.12 -17.84 -3.37
CA MET A 1 -41.07 -16.51 -2.71
C MET A 1 -39.98 -16.42 -1.64
N LYS A 2 -39.87 -17.36 -0.69
CA LYS A 2 -38.89 -17.31 0.43
C LYS A 2 -37.42 -17.22 -0.01
N TRP A 3 -37.06 -17.87 -1.12
CA TRP A 3 -35.72 -17.80 -1.72
C TRP A 3 -35.40 -16.42 -2.29
N PHE A 4 -36.39 -15.75 -2.89
CA PHE A 4 -36.24 -14.40 -3.41
C PHE A 4 -36.03 -13.39 -2.27
N SER A 5 -36.77 -13.57 -1.17
CA SER A 5 -36.56 -12.78 0.06
C SER A 5 -35.16 -12.99 0.64
N LEU A 6 -34.65 -14.22 0.64
CA LEU A 6 -33.28 -14.52 1.09
C LEU A 6 -32.25 -13.79 0.21
N PHE A 7 -32.38 -13.91 -1.11
CA PHE A 7 -31.50 -13.24 -2.05
C PHE A 7 -31.52 -11.72 -1.87
N LEU A 8 -32.70 -11.13 -1.66
CA LEU A 8 -32.84 -9.69 -1.45
C LEU A 8 -32.15 -9.24 -0.15
N VAL A 9 -32.32 -9.97 0.96
CA VAL A 9 -31.66 -9.66 2.23
C VAL A 9 -30.14 -9.73 2.11
N PHE A 10 -29.61 -10.80 1.51
CA PHE A 10 -28.16 -10.93 1.30
C PHE A 10 -27.61 -9.92 0.30
N GLY A 11 -28.37 -9.59 -0.74
CA GLY A 11 -28.01 -8.56 -1.72
C GLY A 11 -27.90 -7.17 -1.09
N VAL A 12 -28.87 -6.80 -0.23
CA VAL A 12 -28.84 -5.53 0.51
C VAL A 12 -27.67 -5.50 1.50
N LEU A 13 -27.41 -6.60 2.21
CA LEU A 13 -26.27 -6.71 3.13
C LEU A 13 -24.93 -6.57 2.39
N ALA A 14 -24.78 -7.20 1.22
CA ALA A 14 -23.58 -7.08 0.39
C ALA A 14 -23.36 -5.64 -0.10
N LEU A 15 -24.44 -4.96 -0.49
CA LEU A 15 -24.38 -3.56 -0.92
C LEU A 15 -23.93 -2.66 0.24
N ILE A 16 -24.53 -2.79 1.42
CA ILE A 16 -24.12 -2.03 2.62
C ILE A 16 -22.66 -2.33 3.01
N GLY A 17 -22.26 -3.60 2.99
CA GLY A 17 -20.89 -4.02 3.26
C GLY A 17 -19.88 -3.40 2.31
N SER A 18 -20.19 -3.37 1.00
CA SER A 18 -19.31 -2.77 -0.01
C SER A 18 -19.10 -1.27 0.20
N LEU A 19 -20.18 -0.53 0.52
CA LEU A 19 -20.10 0.89 0.86
C LEU A 19 -19.28 1.12 2.14
N GLY A 20 -19.50 0.29 3.18
CA GLY A 20 -18.73 0.36 4.42
C GLY A 20 -17.24 0.14 4.22
N THR A 21 -16.86 -0.84 3.39
CA THR A 21 -15.44 -1.12 3.09
C THR A 21 -14.77 0.02 2.33
N LEU A 22 -15.49 0.74 1.45
CA LEU A 22 -14.94 1.90 0.75
C LEU A 22 -14.74 3.10 1.68
N THR A 23 -15.63 3.28 2.66
CA THR A 23 -15.54 4.40 3.62
C THR A 23 -14.56 4.15 4.76
N ALA A 24 -14.35 2.89 5.15
CA ALA A 24 -13.50 2.50 6.27
C ALA A 24 -12.15 1.92 5.84
N ALA A 25 -11.87 1.85 4.53
CA ALA A 25 -10.54 1.56 4.03
C ALA A 25 -9.63 2.74 4.39
N GLU A 26 -9.04 2.70 5.57
CA GLU A 26 -7.77 3.38 5.80
C GLU A 26 -6.82 2.89 4.69
N PRO A 27 -6.10 3.80 4.01
CA PRO A 27 -5.16 3.40 2.99
C PRO A 27 -4.16 2.47 3.66
N VAL A 28 -4.15 1.20 3.25
CA VAL A 28 -3.12 0.24 3.66
C VAL A 28 -1.79 0.95 3.46
N PRO A 29 -0.97 1.14 4.50
CA PRO A 29 0.27 1.89 4.36
C PRO A 29 1.06 1.21 3.25
N ALA A 30 1.24 1.95 2.15
CA ALA A 30 1.99 1.45 1.01
C ALA A 30 3.33 0.97 1.55
N PRO A 31 3.76 -0.28 1.23
CA PRO A 31 5.04 -0.77 1.72
C PRO A 31 6.10 0.26 1.38
N GLU A 32 6.82 0.73 2.39
CA GLU A 32 7.80 1.80 2.23
C GLU A 32 8.69 1.46 1.02
N PRO A 33 8.86 2.39 0.06
CA PRO A 33 9.62 2.10 -1.13
C PRO A 33 11.00 1.66 -0.69
N LYS A 34 11.30 0.37 -0.94
CA LYS A 34 12.53 -0.30 -0.51
C LYS A 34 13.69 0.62 -0.86
N GLY A 35 14.31 1.20 0.18
CA GLY A 35 15.32 2.24 0.02
C GLY A 35 16.42 1.76 -0.92
N ARG A 36 17.06 2.72 -1.60
CA ARG A 36 18.21 2.40 -2.48
C ARG A 36 19.17 1.49 -1.71
N PRO A 37 19.69 0.42 -2.33
CA PRO A 37 20.69 -0.44 -1.69
C PRO A 37 21.76 0.43 -1.05
N HIS A 38 22.21 0.09 0.16
CA HIS A 38 23.36 0.74 0.76
C HIS A 38 24.56 0.52 -0.16
N THR A 39 24.80 1.47 -1.06
CA THR A 39 26.02 1.48 -1.85
C THR A 39 27.13 1.75 -0.85
N THR A 40 28.04 0.80 -0.71
CA THR A 40 29.30 1.03 0.01
C THR A 40 29.92 2.32 -0.51
N ARG A 41 30.08 3.31 0.38
CA ARG A 41 30.75 4.58 0.07
C ARG A 41 32.08 4.25 -0.60
N ARG A 42 32.32 4.77 -1.81
CA ARG A 42 33.64 4.62 -2.45
C ARG A 42 34.71 5.19 -1.51
N PRO A 43 35.84 4.49 -1.28
CA PRO A 43 36.93 5.03 -0.47
C PRO A 43 37.38 6.38 -1.04
N ARG A 44 37.70 7.32 -0.14
CA ARG A 44 38.25 8.62 -0.51
C ARG A 44 39.62 8.37 -1.16
N ASN A 45 39.84 8.89 -2.36
CA ASN A 45 41.17 8.92 -2.96
C ASN A 45 41.91 10.14 -2.41
N ASP A 46 42.99 9.94 -1.66
CA ASP A 46 43.76 11.04 -1.08
C ASP A 46 44.56 11.82 -2.13
N ASN A 47 44.73 11.25 -3.34
CA ASN A 47 45.48 11.86 -4.45
C ASN A 47 44.77 13.05 -5.13
N ASP A 48 43.53 13.38 -4.75
CA ASP A 48 42.79 14.53 -5.32
C ASP A 48 43.17 15.87 -4.66
N ASN A 49 43.89 15.88 -3.53
CA ASN A 49 44.28 17.11 -2.84
C ASN A 49 45.54 17.78 -3.42
N ASP A 50 46.34 17.08 -4.22
CA ASP A 50 47.64 17.57 -4.72
C ASP A 50 47.55 18.34 -6.06
N ARG A 51 46.34 18.63 -6.55
CA ARG A 51 46.10 19.31 -7.84
C ARG A 51 45.54 20.73 -7.75
N ARG A 52 45.69 21.40 -6.61
CA ARG A 52 45.24 22.80 -6.44
C ARG A 52 46.39 23.80 -6.41
#